data_AF-A0AAF0KJF2-F1
#
_entry.id   AF-A0AAF0KJF2-F1
#
_cell.length_a   1.000
_cell.length_b   1.000
_cell.length_c   1.000
_cell.angle_alpha   90.00
_cell.angle_beta   90.00
_cell.angle_gamma   90.00
#
_symmetry.space_group_name_H-M   'P 1'
#
loop_
_entity.id
_entity.type
_entity.pdbx_description
1 polymer ?
#
loop_
_entity_poly.entity_id
_entity_poly.type
_entity_poly.pdbx_seq_one_letter_code
_entity_poly.pdbx_strand_id
1 'polypeptide(L)'
;MVTLKERGKALENIYFHDEEATFRVQAMRNKLIGLWAAALMNKDDANSYANEVVSTSVEHNTPDAVFNKLHDDFAKAGIAVLDASIHERMSELLRCAADDLRSGLSNYGTKMAS
;
A
#
# COMPACT_ATOMS: atom_id res chain seq x y z
N MET A 1 -4.02 41.53 10.38
CA MET A 1 -3.03 41.28 9.31
C MET A 1 -2.61 39.83 9.44
N VAL A 2 -3.13 38.92 8.61
CA VAL A 2 -2.79 37.49 8.68
C VAL A 2 -1.46 37.32 7.95
N THR A 3 -0.41 37.01 8.69
CA THR A 3 0.97 37.01 8.20
C THR A 3 1.21 35.82 7.27
N LEU A 4 2.11 35.96 6.29
CA LEU A 4 2.54 34.88 5.37
C LEU A 4 2.92 33.56 6.10
N LYS A 5 3.26 33.63 7.39
CA LYS A 5 3.51 32.49 8.28
C LYS A 5 2.32 31.54 8.48
N GLU A 6 1.09 32.05 8.49
CA GLU A 6 -0.12 31.25 8.73
C GLU A 6 -0.54 30.47 7.46
N ARG A 7 -0.26 31.03 6.26
CA ARG A 7 -0.42 30.31 4.98
C ARG A 7 0.67 29.25 4.76
N GLY A 8 1.90 29.52 5.19
CA GLY A 8 3.01 28.56 5.12
C GLY A 8 2.71 27.27 5.89
N LYS A 9 2.23 27.39 7.13
CA LYS A 9 1.85 26.22 7.94
C LYS A 9 0.66 25.43 7.38
N ALA A 10 -0.33 26.10 6.78
CA ALA A 10 -1.45 25.43 6.15
C ALA A 10 -1.02 24.64 4.90
N LEU A 11 -0.06 25.16 4.13
CA LEU A 11 0.51 24.45 2.99
C LEU A 11 1.36 23.26 3.46
N GLU A 12 2.28 23.46 4.42
CA GLU A 12 3.06 22.36 4.99
C GLU A 12 2.14 21.26 5.54
N ASN A 13 1.12 21.60 6.31
CA ASN A 13 0.21 20.61 6.89
C ASN A 13 -0.62 19.85 5.83
N ILE A 14 -0.91 20.44 4.66
CA ILE A 14 -1.58 19.74 3.55
C ILE A 14 -0.60 18.79 2.85
N TYR A 15 0.63 19.24 2.56
CA TYR A 15 1.64 18.43 1.87
C TYR A 15 2.15 17.26 2.73
N PHE A 16 2.43 17.51 4.02
CA PHE A 16 2.85 16.44 4.94
C PHE A 16 1.74 15.40 5.16
N HIS A 17 0.47 15.81 5.16
CA HIS A 17 -0.64 14.84 5.22
C HIS A 17 -0.73 14.02 3.95
N ASP A 18 -0.52 14.63 2.79
CA ASP A 18 -0.64 13.96 1.49
C ASP A 18 0.50 12.96 1.26
N GLU A 19 1.74 13.33 1.61
CA GLU A 19 2.89 12.42 1.53
C GLU A 19 2.80 11.28 2.54
N GLU A 20 2.44 11.57 3.81
CA GLU A 20 2.31 10.52 4.83
C GLU A 20 1.13 9.58 4.52
N ALA A 21 -0.01 10.12 4.06
CA ALA A 21 -1.14 9.32 3.63
C ALA A 21 -0.78 8.47 2.41
N THR A 22 -0.09 9.04 1.42
CA THR A 22 0.36 8.30 0.22
C THR A 22 1.30 7.16 0.61
N PHE A 23 2.27 7.41 1.50
CA PHE A 23 3.18 6.37 2.00
C PHE A 23 2.42 5.26 2.73
N ARG A 24 1.46 5.61 3.59
CA ARG A 24 0.60 4.65 4.29
C ARG A 24 -0.25 3.82 3.32
N VAL A 25 -0.90 4.44 2.34
CA VAL A 25 -1.69 3.74 1.31
C VAL A 25 -0.81 2.81 0.49
N GLN A 26 0.39 3.24 0.09
CA GLN A 26 1.32 2.39 -0.65
C GLN A 26 1.78 1.18 0.18
N ALA A 27 2.16 1.39 1.44
CA ALA A 27 2.52 0.29 2.34
C ALA A 27 1.36 -0.70 2.54
N MET A 28 0.13 -0.20 2.72
CA MET A 28 -1.07 -1.03 2.83
C MET A 28 -1.36 -1.81 1.54
N ARG A 29 -1.29 -1.16 0.37
CA ARG A 29 -1.42 -1.81 -0.94
C ARG A 29 -0.40 -2.94 -1.08
N ASN A 30 0.87 -2.68 -0.74
CA ASN A 30 1.96 -3.64 -0.88
C ASN A 30 1.78 -4.84 0.07
N LYS A 31 1.26 -4.61 1.27
CA LYS A 31 0.89 -5.69 2.18
C LYS A 31 -0.28 -6.52 1.63
N LEU A 32 -1.33 -5.88 1.15
CA LEU A 32 -2.52 -6.57 0.62
C LEU A 32 -2.20 -7.40 -0.62
N ILE A 33 -1.40 -6.87 -1.56
CA ILE A 33 -1.03 -7.61 -2.77
C ILE A 33 -0.13 -8.80 -2.44
N GLY A 34 0.75 -8.68 -1.43
CA GLY A 34 1.54 -9.78 -0.92
C GLY A 34 0.69 -10.89 -0.30
N LEU A 35 -0.32 -10.54 0.51
CA LEU A 35 -1.27 -11.52 1.06
C LEU A 35 -2.04 -12.24 -0.04
N TRP A 36 -2.52 -11.49 -1.04
CA TRP A 36 -3.21 -12.07 -2.20
C TRP A 36 -2.32 -13.06 -2.96
N ALA A 37 -1.08 -12.68 -3.25
CA ALA A 37 -0.14 -13.53 -3.96
C ALA A 37 0.27 -14.77 -3.16
N ALA A 38 0.48 -14.62 -1.84
CA ALA A 38 0.73 -15.75 -0.96
C ALA A 38 -0.44 -16.72 -0.91
N ALA A 39 -1.68 -16.22 -0.87
CA ALA A 39 -2.88 -17.04 -0.93
C ALA A 39 -2.98 -17.80 -2.26
N LEU A 40 -2.64 -17.14 -3.38
CA LEU A 40 -2.64 -17.78 -4.69
C LEU A 40 -1.57 -18.87 -4.80
N MET A 41 -0.38 -18.61 -4.23
CA MET A 41 0.72 -19.59 -4.12
C MET A 41 0.52 -20.63 -3.03
N ASN A 42 -0.57 -20.55 -2.27
CA ASN A 42 -0.88 -21.42 -1.15
C ASN A 42 0.27 -21.53 -0.13
N LYS A 43 0.91 -20.40 0.19
CA LYS A 43 2.00 -20.36 1.17
C LYS A 43 1.47 -20.44 2.60
N ASP A 44 2.09 -21.29 3.42
CA ASP A 44 1.76 -21.41 4.85
C ASP A 44 1.90 -20.07 5.61
N ASP A 45 2.88 -19.24 5.24
CA ASP A 45 3.13 -17.95 5.90
C ASP A 45 2.89 -16.75 4.99
N ALA A 46 1.60 -16.43 4.80
CA ALA A 46 1.20 -15.29 3.97
C ALA A 46 1.63 -13.94 4.55
N ASN A 47 1.71 -13.81 5.88
CA ASN A 47 2.11 -12.57 6.55
C ASN A 47 3.60 -12.27 6.34
N SER A 48 4.47 -13.28 6.46
CA SER A 48 5.90 -13.14 6.19
C SER A 48 6.11 -12.73 4.74
N TYR A 49 5.46 -13.41 3.79
CA TYR A 49 5.55 -13.05 2.38
C TYR A 49 5.06 -11.63 2.09
N ALA A 50 3.95 -11.19 2.71
CA ALA A 50 3.47 -9.83 2.58
C ALA A 50 4.48 -8.79 3.10
N ASN A 51 5.17 -9.08 4.21
CA ASN A 51 6.24 -8.22 4.72
C ASN A 51 7.45 -8.18 3.78
N GLU A 52 7.84 -9.31 3.20
CA GLU A 52 8.92 -9.34 2.20
C GLU A 52 8.58 -8.49 0.97
N VAL A 53 7.34 -8.53 0.49
CA VAL A 53 6.87 -7.71 -0.63
C VAL A 53 6.94 -6.22 -0.29
N VAL A 54 6.53 -5.83 0.91
CA VAL A 54 6.66 -4.45 1.41
C VAL A 54 8.14 -4.05 1.48
N SER A 55 9.02 -4.90 2.03
CA SER A 55 10.45 -4.62 2.10
C SER A 55 11.08 -4.44 0.71
N THR A 56 10.74 -5.29 -0.26
CA THR A 56 11.20 -5.13 -1.65
C THR A 56 10.74 -3.80 -2.26
N SER A 57 9.51 -3.35 -1.96
CA SER A 57 9.02 -2.06 -2.45
C SER A 57 9.79 -0.87 -1.90
N VAL A 58 10.23 -0.95 -0.63
CA VAL A 58 11.02 0.10 0.04
C VAL A 58 12.47 0.10 -0.46
N GLU A 59 13.06 -1.09 -0.62
CA GLU A 59 14.45 -1.25 -1.06
C GLU A 59 14.68 -0.73 -2.48
N HIS A 60 13.77 -1.06 -3.40
CA HIS A 60 13.92 -0.68 -4.81
C HIS A 60 13.27 0.67 -5.15
N ASN A 61 12.48 1.24 -4.24
CA ASN A 61 11.74 2.52 -4.37
C ASN A 61 11.08 2.74 -5.74
N THR A 62 10.66 1.65 -6.39
CA THR A 62 10.06 1.65 -7.72
C THR A 62 8.70 0.96 -7.67
N PRO A 63 7.66 1.54 -8.28
CA PRO A 63 6.32 0.96 -8.25
C PRO A 63 6.26 -0.41 -8.92
N ASP A 64 7.14 -0.66 -9.90
CA ASP A 64 7.23 -1.90 -10.67
C ASP A 64 7.99 -3.03 -9.95
N ALA A 65 8.75 -2.74 -8.88
CA ALA A 65 9.50 -3.77 -8.15
C ALA A 65 8.58 -4.84 -7.56
N VAL A 66 7.41 -4.43 -7.06
CA VAL A 66 6.40 -5.35 -6.53
C VAL A 66 5.82 -6.20 -7.66
N PHE A 67 5.54 -5.60 -8.83
CA PHE A 67 5.00 -6.33 -9.98
C PHE A 67 5.99 -7.39 -10.47
N ASN A 68 7.25 -7.02 -10.67
CA ASN A 68 8.30 -7.94 -11.12
C ASN A 68 8.51 -9.10 -10.13
N LYS A 69 8.55 -8.79 -8.82
CA LYS A 69 8.66 -9.82 -7.79
C LYS A 69 7.49 -10.81 -7.83
N LEU A 70 6.26 -10.31 -7.94
CA LEU A 70 5.06 -11.14 -8.03
C LEU A 70 5.06 -12.02 -9.28
N HIS A 71 5.37 -11.43 -10.42
CA HIS A 71 5.48 -12.13 -11.69
C HIS A 71 6.49 -13.28 -11.60
N ASP A 72 7.69 -13.02 -11.07
CA ASP A 72 8.72 -14.03 -10.89
C ASP A 72 8.31 -15.13 -9.88
N ASP A 73 7.65 -14.75 -8.79
CA ASP A 73 7.21 -15.71 -7.77
C ASP A 73 6.07 -16.58 -8.27
N PHE A 74 5.13 -16.05 -9.06
CA PHE A 74 4.10 -16.84 -9.74
C PHE A 74 4.71 -17.80 -10.76
N ALA A 75 5.69 -17.34 -11.55
CA ALA A 75 6.41 -18.19 -12.48
C ALA A 75 7.13 -19.35 -11.76
N LYS A 76 7.78 -19.07 -10.63
CA LYS A 76 8.43 -20.11 -9.79
C LYS A 76 7.43 -21.07 -9.14
N ALA A 77 6.26 -20.57 -8.75
CA ALA A 77 5.19 -21.39 -8.20
C ALA A 77 4.43 -22.20 -9.27
N GLY A 78 4.72 -21.98 -10.56
CA GLY A 78 4.02 -22.63 -11.67
C GLY A 78 2.59 -22.11 -11.87
N ILE A 79 2.29 -20.90 -11.40
CA ILE A 79 0.97 -20.28 -11.51
C ILE A 79 0.97 -19.35 -12.72
N ALA A 80 0.13 -19.67 -13.70
CA ALA A 80 -0.08 -18.81 -14.86
C ALA A 80 -1.05 -17.66 -14.50
N VAL A 81 -0.50 -16.55 -14.03
CA VAL A 81 -1.24 -15.28 -13.83
C VAL A 81 -0.92 -14.35 -15.00
N LEU A 82 -1.94 -13.74 -15.60
CA LEU A 82 -1.71 -12.71 -16.61
C LEU A 82 -1.26 -11.41 -15.96
N ASP A 83 -0.31 -10.71 -16.59
CA ASP A 83 0.16 -9.39 -16.17
C ASP A 83 -0.99 -8.40 -15.98
N ALA A 84 -1.98 -8.44 -16.87
CA ALA A 84 -3.19 -7.62 -16.78
C ALA A 84 -3.95 -7.88 -15.47
N SER A 85 -4.06 -9.13 -15.04
CA SER A 85 -4.73 -9.49 -13.80
C SER A 85 -3.97 -8.99 -12.57
N ILE A 86 -2.63 -8.99 -12.60
CA ILE A 86 -1.81 -8.42 -11.52
C ILE A 86 -2.04 -6.91 -11.44
N HIS A 87 -2.03 -6.20 -12.56
CA HIS A 87 -2.28 -4.74 -12.62
C HIS A 87 -3.68 -4.36 -12.14
N GLU A 88 -4.69 -5.13 -12.55
CA GLU A 88 -6.07 -4.95 -12.10
C GLU A 88 -6.17 -5.10 -10.59
N ARG A 89 -5.55 -6.16 -10.03
CA ARG A 89 -5.50 -6.37 -8.58
C ARG A 89 -4.75 -5.28 -7.84
N MET A 90 -3.62 -4.80 -8.37
CA MET A 90 -2.91 -3.68 -7.75
C MET A 90 -3.77 -2.41 -7.70
N SER A 91 -4.53 -2.13 -8.77
CA SER A 91 -5.42 -0.96 -8.85
C SER A 91 -6.60 -1.09 -7.90
N GLU A 92 -7.22 -2.28 -7.83
CA GLU A 92 -8.30 -2.60 -6.91
C GLU A 92 -7.85 -2.46 -5.45
N LEU A 93 -6.71 -3.07 -5.11
CA LEU A 93 -6.15 -3.04 -3.76
C LEU A 93 -5.66 -1.66 -3.34
N LEU A 94 -5.22 -0.81 -4.28
CA LEU A 94 -4.92 0.59 -4.00
C LEU A 94 -6.19 1.32 -3.54
N ARG A 95 -7.32 1.09 -4.21
CA ARG A 95 -8.61 1.68 -3.82
C ARG A 95 -9.08 1.16 -2.47
N CYS A 96 -8.95 -0.15 -2.22
CA CYS A 96 -9.26 -0.74 -0.92
C CYS A 96 -8.37 -0.18 0.18
N ALA A 97 -7.06 -0.07 -0.05
CA ALA A 97 -6.12 0.51 0.92
C ALA A 97 -6.44 1.97 1.24
N ALA A 98 -6.84 2.77 0.24
CA ALA A 98 -7.27 4.15 0.44
C ALA A 98 -8.60 4.23 1.24
N ASP A 99 -9.55 3.33 0.97
CA ASP A 99 -10.79 3.23 1.73
C ASP A 99 -10.53 2.80 3.19
N ASP A 100 -9.69 1.78 3.39
CA ASP A 100 -9.28 1.30 4.71
C ASP A 100 -8.50 2.35 5.49
N LEU A 101 -7.63 3.14 4.86
CA LEU A 101 -6.95 4.25 5.54
C LEU A 101 -7.96 5.31 5.99
N ARG A 102 -8.92 5.66 5.11
CA ARG A 102 -9.99 6.61 5.43
C ARG A 102 -10.90 6.08 6.55
N SER A 103 -11.27 4.81 6.50
CA SER A 103 -12.09 4.12 7.50
C SER A 103 -11.33 3.96 8.83
N GLY A 104 -10.05 3.60 8.77
CA GLY A 104 -9.15 3.50 9.91
C GLY A 104 -8.93 4.83 10.62
N LEU A 105 -8.86 5.94 9.87
CA LEU A 105 -8.86 7.30 10.44
C LEU A 105 -10.19 7.66 11.12
N SER A 106 -11.33 7.23 10.57
CA SER A 106 -12.64 7.39 11.21
C SER A 106 -12.75 6.62 12.54
N ASN A 107 -12.15 5.43 12.60
CA ASN A 107 -12.10 4.63 13.82
C ASN A 107 -11.11 5.18 14.87
N TYR A 108 -10.01 5.82 14.43
CA TYR A 108 -9.08 6.55 15.31
C TYR A 108 -9.68 7.83 15.90
N GLY A 109 -10.53 8.53 15.15
CA GLY A 109 -11.25 9.72 15.65
C GLY A 109 -12.29 9.39 16.73
N THR A 110 -12.89 8.20 16.66
CA THR A 110 -13.90 7.76 17.64
C THR A 110 -13.27 7.33 18.97
N LYS A 111 -12.02 6.84 18.95
CA LYS A 111 -11.31 6.36 20.16
C LYS A 111 -10.61 7.47 20.98
N MET A 112 -10.57 8.71 20.49
CA MET A 112 -10.12 9.89 21.27
C MET A 112 -11.28 10.76 21.79
N ALA A 113 -12.53 10.39 21.50
CA ALA A 113 -13.73 11.12 21.92
C ALA A 113 -14.58 10.34 22.95
N SER A 114 -13.99 9.39 23.67
CA SER A 114 -14.62 8.64 24.77
C SER A 114 -13.75 8.64 26.01
#